data_AF-A0A497XM68-F1
#
_entry.id   AF-A0A497XM68-F1
#
_cell.length_a   1.000
_cell.length_b   1.000
_cell.length_c   1.000
_cell.angle_alpha   90.00
_cell.angle_beta   90.00
_cell.angle_gamma   90.00
#
_symmetry.space_group_name_H-M   'P 1'
#
loop_
_entity.id
_entity.type
_entity.pdbx_description
1 polymer ?
#
loop_
_entity_poly.entity_id
_entity_poly.type
_entity_poly.pdbx_seq_one_letter_code
_entity_poly.pdbx_strand_id
1 'polypeptide(L)'
;MRKLMVTISIGAAAFANDWDLEAPTGLKFGLIKGYENWHVVATHFRTDKNELRYIIGNDVAVKAYRSGVPLNGKEFPEGAILVKIGYSLKKNPAFEASLEPDVIQRVEYMIKDSKRFKDSGGWGFARFVYDAKDGKYKVFGKSAEDYVQCFTCHKLVEKKDFVFTDYVNRK
;
A
#
# COMPACT_ATOMS: atom_id res chain seq x y z
N MET A 1 35.66 31.12 42.98
CA MET A 1 35.33 29.94 42.13
C MET A 1 34.15 30.30 41.23
N ARG A 2 34.38 30.49 39.92
CA ARG A 2 33.30 30.78 38.95
C ARG A 2 32.59 29.46 38.59
N LYS A 3 31.30 29.34 38.89
CA LYS A 3 30.47 28.20 38.43
C LYS A 3 30.18 28.40 36.94
N LEU A 4 30.69 27.49 36.11
CA LEU A 4 30.38 27.42 34.69
C LEU A 4 28.98 26.78 34.56
N MET A 5 27.99 27.55 34.10
CA MET A 5 26.70 26.99 33.69
C MET A 5 26.85 26.41 32.28
N VAL A 6 26.79 25.08 32.18
CA VAL A 6 26.69 24.39 30.89
C VAL A 6 25.22 24.25 30.56
N THR A 7 24.76 25.04 29.58
CA THR A 7 23.41 24.90 29.02
C THR A 7 23.44 23.79 27.97
N ILE A 8 22.84 22.63 28.28
CA ILE A 8 22.64 21.56 27.30
C ILE A 8 21.37 21.90 26.52
N SER A 9 21.55 22.41 25.31
CA SER A 9 20.46 22.56 24.34
C SER A 9 20.16 21.19 23.75
N ILE A 10 19.10 20.51 24.23
CA ILE A 10 18.56 19.33 23.56
C ILE A 10 17.83 19.82 22.31
N GLY A 11 18.50 19.79 21.16
CA GLY A 11 17.83 19.95 19.87
C GLY A 11 16.90 18.77 19.66
N ALA A 12 15.59 19.01 19.65
CA ALA A 12 14.63 18.01 19.22
C ALA A 12 14.87 17.72 17.73
N ALA A 13 15.52 16.60 17.42
CA ALA A 13 15.54 16.08 16.06
C ALA A 13 14.08 15.72 15.71
N ALA A 14 13.45 16.53 14.86
CA ALA A 14 12.16 16.19 14.28
C ALA A 14 12.35 14.94 13.43
N PHE A 15 11.95 13.78 13.94
CA PHE A 15 11.89 12.56 13.15
C PHE A 15 10.80 12.77 12.09
N ALA A 16 11.18 12.84 10.81
CA ALA A 16 10.24 12.87 9.70
C ALA A 16 9.31 11.66 9.84
N ASN A 17 8.01 11.94 9.86
CA ASN A 17 6.96 10.96 10.03
C ASN A 17 6.68 10.29 8.68
N ASP A 18 6.63 8.95 8.63
CA ASP A 18 6.40 8.23 7.37
C ASP A 18 5.08 8.65 6.69
N TRP A 19 4.10 9.12 7.47
CA TRP A 19 2.84 9.63 6.94
C TRP A 19 2.97 10.88 6.05
N ASP A 20 4.07 11.62 6.16
CA ASP A 20 4.35 12.82 5.36
C ASP A 20 4.98 12.47 4.00
N LEU A 21 5.36 11.20 3.76
CA LEU A 21 5.90 10.77 2.48
C LEU A 21 4.89 10.96 1.35
N GLU A 22 5.36 11.46 0.21
CA GLU A 22 4.55 11.71 -0.98
C GLU A 22 5.19 11.08 -2.22
N ALA A 23 4.44 10.23 -2.91
CA ALA A 23 4.86 9.68 -4.19
C ALA A 23 4.91 10.79 -5.27
N PRO A 24 5.78 10.69 -6.28
CA PRO A 24 5.80 11.60 -7.44
C PRO A 24 4.45 11.76 -8.15
N THR A 25 3.51 10.82 -7.95
CA THR A 25 2.12 10.91 -8.42
C THR A 25 1.23 11.86 -7.60
N GLY A 26 1.77 12.55 -6.58
CA GLY A 26 1.03 13.41 -5.66
C GLY A 26 0.21 12.65 -4.62
N LEU A 27 0.54 11.38 -4.38
CA LEU A 27 -0.16 10.49 -3.48
C LEU A 27 0.63 10.31 -2.19
N LYS A 28 0.06 10.79 -1.08
CA LYS A 28 0.68 10.74 0.25
C LYS A 28 0.49 9.40 0.94
N PHE A 29 1.46 8.95 1.72
CA PHE A 29 1.29 7.76 2.55
C PHE A 29 0.20 7.98 3.61
N GLY A 30 0.13 9.19 4.17
CA GLY A 30 -0.91 9.61 5.11
C GLY A 30 -2.35 9.50 4.60
N LEU A 31 -2.56 9.37 3.28
CA LEU A 31 -3.91 9.15 2.71
C LEU A 31 -4.54 7.84 3.16
N ILE A 32 -3.70 6.85 3.48
CA ILE A 32 -4.14 5.54 3.95
C ILE A 32 -3.91 5.36 5.46
N LYS A 33 -3.64 6.42 6.21
CA LYS A 33 -3.39 6.31 7.66
C LYS A 33 -4.54 5.57 8.36
N GLY A 34 -4.21 4.55 9.15
CA GLY A 34 -5.18 3.68 9.82
C GLY A 34 -5.66 2.50 8.97
N TYR A 35 -5.03 2.25 7.81
CA TYR A 35 -5.35 1.10 6.94
C TYR A 35 -5.28 -0.24 7.67
N GLU A 36 -4.51 -0.33 8.75
CA GLU A 36 -4.35 -1.54 9.56
C GLU A 36 -5.68 -2.07 10.10
N ASN A 37 -6.68 -1.18 10.21
CA ASN A 37 -8.04 -1.52 10.66
C ASN A 37 -9.04 -1.73 9.51
N TRP A 38 -8.60 -1.61 8.26
CA TRP A 38 -9.47 -1.78 7.11
C TRP A 38 -9.79 -3.26 6.83
N HIS A 39 -10.79 -3.51 5.99
CA HIS A 39 -11.28 -4.86 5.78
C HIS A 39 -10.34 -5.66 4.88
N VAL A 40 -10.05 -6.90 5.28
CA VAL A 40 -9.37 -7.87 4.43
C VAL A 40 -10.24 -8.19 3.21
N VAL A 41 -9.70 -7.91 2.03
CA VAL A 41 -10.28 -8.26 0.74
C VAL A 41 -9.79 -9.64 0.32
N ALA A 42 -8.48 -9.82 0.22
CA ALA A 42 -7.87 -11.04 -0.28
C ALA A 42 -6.43 -11.19 0.20
N THR A 43 -5.84 -12.35 -0.09
CA THR A 43 -4.42 -12.62 0.07
C THR A 43 -3.86 -13.21 -1.20
N HIS A 44 -2.68 -12.77 -1.64
CA HIS A 44 -1.97 -13.36 -2.76
C HIS A 44 -0.59 -13.83 -2.30
N PHE A 45 -0.16 -15.01 -2.73
CA PHE A 45 1.23 -15.42 -2.62
C PHE A 45 1.93 -15.20 -3.96
N ARG A 46 3.04 -14.46 -3.96
CA ARG A 46 3.87 -14.26 -5.15
C ARG A 46 5.03 -15.21 -5.16
N THR A 47 4.94 -16.22 -6.04
CA THR A 47 5.97 -17.24 -6.23
C THR A 47 7.30 -16.64 -6.72
N ASP A 48 7.26 -15.60 -7.57
CA ASP A 48 8.47 -14.95 -8.12
C ASP A 48 9.25 -14.11 -7.09
N LYS A 49 8.61 -13.73 -5.97
CA LYS A 49 9.20 -12.91 -4.91
C LYS A 49 9.27 -13.62 -3.55
N ASN A 50 8.68 -14.81 -3.44
CA ASN A 50 8.43 -15.47 -2.17
C ASN A 50 7.77 -14.51 -1.14
N GLU A 51 6.75 -13.77 -1.59
CA GLU A 51 6.13 -12.67 -0.83
C GLU A 51 4.65 -12.99 -0.58
N LEU A 52 4.21 -12.96 0.69
CA LEU A 52 2.79 -12.99 1.03
C LEU A 52 2.24 -11.57 0.98
N ARG A 53 1.13 -11.37 0.29
CA ARG A 53 0.48 -10.08 0.10
C ARG A 53 -0.88 -10.08 0.75
N TYR A 54 -1.08 -9.16 1.69
CA TYR A 54 -2.39 -8.84 2.22
C TYR A 54 -3.00 -7.70 1.42
N ILE A 55 -4.20 -7.90 0.92
CA ILE A 55 -4.97 -6.86 0.24
C ILE A 55 -6.15 -6.51 1.14
N ILE A 56 -6.23 -5.23 1.47
CA ILE A 56 -7.27 -4.66 2.30
C ILE A 56 -7.89 -3.47 1.57
N GLY A 57 -9.14 -3.16 1.89
CA GLY A 57 -9.86 -2.07 1.25
C GLY A 57 -10.63 -1.23 2.25
N ASN A 58 -10.76 0.06 1.93
CA ASN A 58 -11.66 0.93 2.68
C ASN A 58 -13.13 0.52 2.45
N ASP A 59 -14.04 1.12 3.21
CA ASP A 59 -15.47 0.79 3.15
C ASP A 59 -16.06 0.94 1.75
N VAL A 60 -15.59 1.93 0.99
CA VAL A 60 -16.00 2.19 -0.39
C VAL A 60 -15.64 1.01 -1.30
N ALA A 61 -14.38 0.56 -1.28
CA ALA A 61 -13.92 -0.57 -2.08
C ALA A 61 -14.60 -1.88 -1.66
N VAL A 62 -14.78 -2.10 -0.36
CA VAL A 62 -15.37 -3.34 0.18
C VAL A 62 -16.86 -3.42 -0.15
N LYS A 63 -17.59 -2.30 -0.06
CA LYS A 63 -18.98 -2.24 -0.49
C LYS A 63 -19.11 -2.51 -1.99
N ALA A 64 -18.21 -1.97 -2.81
CA ALA A 64 -18.17 -2.26 -4.24
C ALA A 64 -17.98 -3.77 -4.49
N TYR A 65 -16.96 -4.37 -3.88
CA TYR A 65 -16.73 -5.81 -3.98
C TYR A 65 -17.92 -6.66 -3.57
N ARG A 66 -18.57 -6.34 -2.43
CA ARG A 66 -19.76 -7.06 -1.95
C ARG A 66 -20.96 -6.95 -2.89
N SER A 67 -21.03 -5.89 -3.71
CA SER A 67 -22.04 -5.74 -4.77
C SER A 67 -21.63 -6.39 -6.10
N GLY A 68 -20.50 -7.08 -6.13
CA GLY A 68 -19.99 -7.81 -7.29
C GLY A 68 -19.04 -7.01 -8.19
N VAL A 69 -18.65 -5.79 -7.83
CA VAL A 69 -17.66 -5.02 -8.60
C VAL A 69 -16.27 -5.67 -8.48
N PRO A 70 -15.47 -5.75 -9.55
CA PRO A 70 -15.76 -5.33 -10.93
C PRO A 70 -16.38 -6.45 -11.79
N LEU A 71 -16.58 -7.65 -11.24
CA LEU A 71 -17.06 -8.82 -11.99
C LEU A 71 -18.50 -8.68 -12.50
N ASN A 72 -19.29 -7.76 -11.95
CA ASN A 72 -20.62 -7.38 -12.43
C ASN A 72 -20.58 -6.37 -13.60
N GLY A 73 -19.40 -6.09 -14.17
CA GLY A 73 -19.22 -5.18 -15.31
C GLY A 73 -19.24 -3.69 -14.96
N LYS A 74 -19.31 -3.34 -13.67
CA LYS A 74 -19.20 -1.95 -13.20
C LYS A 74 -17.77 -1.65 -12.75
N GLU A 75 -17.43 -0.38 -12.73
CA GLU A 75 -16.18 0.13 -12.18
C GLU A 75 -16.29 0.37 -10.66
N PHE A 76 -15.14 0.45 -10.00
CA PHE A 76 -15.07 0.91 -8.62
C PHE A 76 -15.50 2.38 -8.54
N PRO A 77 -16.25 2.75 -7.48
CA PRO A 77 -16.64 4.13 -7.24
C PRO A 77 -15.43 5.00 -6.84
N GLU A 78 -15.53 6.29 -7.10
CA GLU A 78 -14.56 7.30 -6.67
C GLU A 78 -14.27 7.20 -5.17
N GLY A 79 -13.00 7.34 -4.80
CA GLY A 79 -12.54 7.19 -3.42
C GLY A 79 -12.40 5.73 -2.95
N ALA A 80 -12.65 4.73 -3.81
CA ALA A 80 -12.26 3.36 -3.51
C ALA A 80 -10.73 3.27 -3.36
N ILE A 81 -10.26 2.70 -2.26
CA ILE A 81 -8.84 2.49 -2.01
C ILE A 81 -8.59 1.02 -1.71
N LEU A 82 -7.60 0.46 -2.39
CA LEU A 82 -7.03 -0.84 -2.08
C LEU A 82 -5.58 -0.68 -1.65
N VAL A 83 -5.27 -1.17 -0.47
CA VAL A 83 -3.91 -1.23 0.09
C VAL A 83 -3.41 -2.67 -0.03
N LYS A 84 -2.15 -2.82 -0.42
CA LYS A 84 -1.44 -4.07 -0.57
C LYS A 84 -0.18 -4.03 0.26
N ILE A 85 -0.11 -4.89 1.25
CA ILE A 85 1.05 -5.04 2.15
C ILE A 85 1.79 -6.29 1.73
N GLY A 86 3.08 -6.17 1.38
CA GLY A 86 3.93 -7.30 1.04
C GLY A 86 4.83 -7.69 2.21
N TYR A 87 4.86 -8.96 2.57
CA TYR A 87 5.70 -9.54 3.63
C TYR A 87 6.67 -10.56 3.04
N SER A 88 7.93 -10.55 3.51
CA SER A 88 8.78 -11.74 3.42
C SER A 88 8.22 -12.82 4.35
N LEU A 89 8.61 -14.07 4.08
CA LEU A 89 8.16 -15.22 4.84
C LEU A 89 9.32 -15.92 5.55
N LYS A 90 9.03 -16.45 6.74
CA LYS A 90 9.89 -17.39 7.46
C LYS A 90 9.11 -18.65 7.86
N LYS A 91 9.83 -19.71 8.24
CA LYS A 91 9.20 -20.88 8.85
C LYS A 91 8.63 -20.52 10.22
N ASN A 92 7.44 -21.03 10.52
CA ASN A 92 6.90 -20.97 11.86
C ASN A 92 7.63 -21.99 12.75
N PRO A 93 8.29 -21.56 13.85
CA PRO A 93 9.04 -22.47 14.72
C PRO A 93 8.14 -23.40 15.54
N ALA A 94 6.87 -23.05 15.75
CA ALA A 94 5.89 -23.84 16.48
C ALA A 94 5.10 -24.80 15.57
N PHE A 95 5.13 -24.60 14.25
CA PHE A 95 4.44 -25.45 13.29
C PHE A 95 5.18 -25.51 11.96
N GLU A 96 6.14 -26.43 11.86
CA GLU A 96 7.11 -26.52 10.75
C GLU A 96 6.49 -26.65 9.35
N ALA A 97 5.25 -27.14 9.26
CA ALA A 97 4.50 -27.26 8.01
C ALA A 97 3.93 -25.91 7.49
N SER A 98 4.23 -24.79 8.15
CA SER A 98 3.70 -23.47 7.79
C SER A 98 4.77 -22.39 7.67
N LEU A 99 4.42 -21.36 6.90
CA LEU A 99 5.16 -20.11 6.80
C LEU A 99 4.35 -18.98 7.45
N GLU A 100 5.06 -18.03 8.05
CA GLU A 100 4.47 -16.83 8.63
C GLU A 100 5.16 -15.55 8.11
N PRO A 101 4.46 -14.40 8.15
CA PRO A 101 5.09 -13.12 7.85
C PRO A 101 6.32 -12.87 8.72
N ASP A 102 7.40 -12.39 8.10
CA ASP A 102 8.62 -12.03 8.80
C ASP A 102 8.81 -10.51 8.84
N VAL A 103 9.05 -9.89 7.68
CA VAL A 103 9.32 -8.45 7.57
C VAL A 103 8.45 -7.84 6.48
N ILE A 104 7.84 -6.70 6.78
CA ILE A 104 7.16 -5.89 5.77
C ILE A 104 8.20 -5.45 4.73
N GLN A 105 7.95 -5.73 3.46
CA GLN A 105 8.79 -5.32 2.35
C GLN A 105 8.33 -4.00 1.75
N ARG A 106 7.00 -3.81 1.68
CA ARG A 106 6.37 -2.65 1.04
C ARG A 106 4.92 -2.50 1.43
N VAL A 107 4.45 -1.26 1.38
CA VAL A 107 3.02 -0.91 1.36
C VAL A 107 2.75 -0.19 0.04
N GLU A 108 1.77 -0.68 -0.68
CA GLU A 108 1.34 -0.11 -1.96
C GLU A 108 -0.14 0.22 -1.84
N TYR A 109 -0.61 1.25 -2.53
CA TYR A 109 -2.04 1.43 -2.67
C TYR A 109 -2.41 1.96 -4.05
N MET A 110 -3.66 1.69 -4.42
CA MET A 110 -4.32 2.32 -5.55
C MET A 110 -5.62 2.99 -5.10
N ILE A 111 -5.91 4.16 -5.67
CA ILE A 111 -7.11 4.96 -5.38
C ILE A 111 -7.85 5.30 -6.68
N LYS A 112 -9.17 5.09 -6.71
CA LYS A 112 -10.01 5.57 -7.80
C LYS A 112 -10.24 7.07 -7.62
N ASP A 113 -9.64 7.86 -8.51
CA ASP A 113 -9.85 9.31 -8.66
C ASP A 113 -9.75 9.65 -10.15
N SER A 114 -10.88 9.51 -10.85
CA SER A 114 -10.94 9.67 -12.31
C SER A 114 -10.61 11.08 -12.80
N LYS A 115 -10.72 12.08 -11.91
CA LYS A 115 -10.39 13.47 -12.24
C LYS A 115 -8.88 13.70 -12.24
N ARG A 116 -8.17 13.15 -11.26
CA ARG A 116 -6.72 13.30 -11.13
C ARG A 116 -5.95 12.34 -12.01
N PHE A 117 -6.46 11.14 -12.24
CA PHE A 117 -5.71 10.05 -12.86
C PHE A 117 -6.31 9.57 -14.19
N LYS A 118 -6.61 10.53 -15.08
CA LYS A 118 -7.25 10.29 -16.38
C LYS A 118 -6.45 9.33 -17.28
N ASP A 119 -5.13 9.45 -17.25
CA ASP A 119 -4.22 8.68 -18.11
C ASP A 119 -4.00 7.24 -17.61
N SER A 120 -4.54 6.91 -16.44
CA SER A 120 -4.41 5.60 -15.79
C SER A 120 -5.74 4.93 -15.45
N GLY A 121 -6.75 5.12 -16.30
CA GLY A 121 -8.07 4.50 -16.11
C GLY A 121 -8.81 4.99 -14.87
N GLY A 122 -8.44 6.18 -14.40
CA GLY A 122 -8.93 6.76 -13.16
C GLY A 122 -8.26 6.24 -11.89
N TRP A 123 -7.16 5.48 -12.01
CA TRP A 123 -6.45 4.92 -10.85
C TRP A 123 -5.12 5.61 -10.60
N GLY A 124 -4.95 6.16 -9.39
CA GLY A 124 -3.67 6.60 -8.88
C GLY A 124 -2.93 5.46 -8.19
N PHE A 125 -1.60 5.42 -8.31
CA PHE A 125 -0.76 4.38 -7.70
C PHE A 125 0.34 5.00 -6.83
N ALA A 126 0.57 4.40 -5.66
CA ALA A 126 1.64 4.75 -4.75
C ALA A 126 2.32 3.50 -4.19
N ARG A 127 3.64 3.56 -3.97
CA ARG A 127 4.42 2.49 -3.35
C ARG A 127 5.42 3.09 -2.38
N PHE A 128 5.44 2.53 -1.18
CA PHE A 128 6.36 2.86 -0.10
C PHE A 128 7.12 1.58 0.28
N VAL A 129 8.45 1.60 0.10
CA VAL A 129 9.33 0.48 0.38
C VAL A 129 9.82 0.60 1.82
N TYR A 130 9.73 -0.47 2.59
CA TYR A 130 10.20 -0.47 3.97
C TYR A 130 11.70 -0.77 4.02
N ASP A 131 12.46 0.07 4.72
CA ASP A 131 13.85 -0.17 5.03
C ASP A 131 13.97 -0.70 6.46
N ALA A 132 14.21 -2.01 6.57
CA ALA A 132 14.31 -2.69 7.87
C ALA A 132 15.53 -2.25 8.69
N LYS A 133 16.56 -1.65 8.07
CA LYS A 133 17.73 -1.13 8.80
C LYS A 133 17.40 0.18 9.51
N ASP A 134 16.66 1.03 8.82
CA ASP A 134 16.31 2.38 9.30
C ASP A 134 14.98 2.39 10.06
N GLY A 135 14.16 1.33 9.93
CA GLY A 135 12.82 1.24 10.49
C GLY A 135 11.84 2.24 9.88
N LYS A 136 12.05 2.61 8.61
CA LYS A 136 11.33 3.70 7.93
C LYS A 136 10.89 3.32 6.53
N TYR A 137 9.90 4.04 6.02
CA TYR A 137 9.50 3.92 4.62
C TYR A 137 10.25 4.89 3.73
N LYS A 138 10.46 4.47 2.48
CA LYS A 138 11.00 5.28 1.40
C LYS A 138 10.03 5.24 0.22
N VAL A 139 9.83 6.39 -0.41
CA VAL A 139 9.00 6.50 -1.61
C VAL A 139 9.66 5.70 -2.74
N PHE A 140 8.87 4.93 -3.48
CA PHE A 140 9.33 4.29 -4.70
C PHE A 140 9.34 5.29 -5.87
N GLY A 141 10.33 5.15 -6.75
CA GLY A 141 10.47 6.02 -7.91
C GLY A 141 10.98 7.41 -7.55
N LYS A 142 11.51 8.10 -8.55
CA LYS A 142 11.99 9.48 -8.48
C LYS A 142 11.09 10.43 -9.25
N SER A 143 10.29 9.92 -10.18
CA SER A 143 9.39 10.73 -10.99
C SER A 143 8.06 10.00 -11.28
N ALA A 144 7.10 10.72 -11.85
CA ALA A 144 5.79 10.15 -12.20
C ALA A 144 5.90 9.06 -13.27
N GLU A 145 6.92 9.13 -14.13
CA GLU A 145 7.20 8.14 -15.19
C GLU A 145 7.49 6.75 -14.59
N ASP A 146 8.10 6.67 -13.41
CA ASP A 146 8.33 5.40 -12.70
C ASP A 146 7.02 4.70 -12.32
N TYR A 147 5.89 5.40 -12.30
CA TYR A 147 4.58 4.84 -11.98
C TYR A 147 3.78 4.43 -13.23
N VAL A 148 4.22 4.81 -14.44
CA VAL A 148 3.61 4.34 -15.69
C VAL A 148 3.63 2.82 -15.76
N GLN A 149 4.71 2.18 -15.28
CA GLN A 149 4.80 0.72 -15.23
C GLN A 149 3.70 0.06 -14.38
N CYS A 150 3.21 0.74 -13.34
CA CYS A 150 2.11 0.26 -12.51
C CYS A 150 0.85 0.14 -13.37
N PHE A 151 0.50 1.20 -14.09
CA PHE A 151 -0.67 1.18 -14.96
C PHE A 151 -0.50 0.23 -16.15
N THR A 152 0.68 0.20 -16.80
CA THR A 152 0.96 -0.73 -17.90
C THR A 152 0.70 -2.19 -17.50
N CYS A 153 1.11 -2.60 -16.31
CA CYS A 153 0.81 -3.94 -15.80
C CYS A 153 -0.69 -4.11 -15.49
N HIS A 154 -1.32 -3.10 -14.89
CA HIS A 154 -2.75 -3.14 -14.53
C HIS A 154 -3.70 -3.09 -15.74
N LYS A 155 -3.25 -2.62 -16.92
CA LYS A 155 -3.99 -2.74 -18.19
C LYS A 155 -4.30 -4.18 -18.59
N LEU A 156 -3.51 -5.16 -18.14
CA LEU A 156 -3.77 -6.58 -18.40
C LEU A 156 -5.14 -7.05 -17.88
N VAL A 157 -5.71 -6.32 -16.92
CA VAL A 157 -7.02 -6.59 -16.32
C VAL A 157 -7.97 -5.40 -16.48
N GLU A 158 -7.88 -4.68 -17.61
CA GLU A 158 -8.77 -3.55 -17.95
C GLU A 158 -10.26 -3.89 -17.78
N LYS A 159 -10.69 -5.07 -18.21
CA LYS A 159 -12.08 -5.55 -18.05
C LYS A 159 -12.53 -5.73 -16.59
N LYS A 160 -11.59 -5.71 -15.64
CA LYS A 160 -11.84 -5.75 -14.19
C LYS A 160 -11.55 -4.39 -13.55
N ASP A 161 -11.78 -3.30 -14.30
CA ASP A 161 -11.46 -1.94 -13.88
C ASP A 161 -10.01 -1.82 -13.37
N PHE A 162 -9.08 -2.45 -14.10
CA PHE A 162 -7.65 -2.43 -13.78
C PHE A 162 -7.29 -3.05 -12.42
N VAL A 163 -8.18 -3.83 -11.78
CA VAL A 163 -7.93 -4.47 -10.48
C VAL A 163 -7.75 -5.98 -10.64
N PHE A 164 -6.57 -6.49 -10.26
CA PHE A 164 -6.27 -7.93 -10.29
C PHE A 164 -6.99 -8.74 -9.21
N THR A 165 -7.31 -8.09 -8.09
CA THR A 165 -7.83 -8.77 -6.90
C THR A 165 -9.32 -9.07 -7.09
N ASP A 166 -9.66 -10.35 -7.13
CA ASP A 166 -11.03 -10.81 -7.00
C ASP A 166 -11.43 -10.90 -5.52
N TYR A 167 -12.69 -10.61 -5.22
CA TYR A 167 -13.24 -10.76 -3.87
C TYR A 167 -14.01 -12.07 -3.78
N VAL A 168 -13.49 -12.99 -2.98
CA VAL A 168 -14.22 -14.21 -2.62
C VAL A 168 -15.21 -13.85 -1.53
N ASN A 169 -16.49 -13.84 -1.89
CA ASN A 169 -17.53 -13.54 -0.91
C ASN A 169 -17.52 -14.59 0.21
N ARG A 170 -17.60 -14.13 1.45
CA ARG A 170 -17.49 -14.97 2.65
C ARG A 170 -18.85 -15.27 3.29
N LYS A 171 -19.93 -14.63 2.82
CA LYS A 171 -21.33 -14.87 3.21
C LYS A 171 -22.29 -14.52 2.08
#